data_AF-A0A554LHH2-F1
#
_entry.id   AF-A0A554LHH2-F1
#
_cell.length_a   1.000
_cell.length_b   1.000
_cell.length_c   1.000
_cell.angle_alpha   90.00
_cell.angle_beta   90.00
_cell.angle_gamma   90.00
#
_symmetry.space_group_name_H-M   'P 1'
#
loop_
_entity.id
_entity.type
_entity.pdbx_description
1 polymer ?
#
loop_
_entity_poly.entity_id
_entity_poly.type
_entity_poly.pdbx_seq_one_letter_code
_entity_poly.pdbx_strand_id
1 'polypeptide(L)'
;MLLLQLFSNPLNAISFIIALLIAFTLHESAHAYISSKLGDDTAKSMGRISLNPLNHLDLFGTIFLLTVGFGWGKPVPVNPHKFKNPLRDEFIVAISGPLTNILIAFITGLAIKILAPILSPALLMLLILITLINLRLGIFNLIPIRVNERKDFFILI
;
A
#
# COMPACT_ATOMS: atom_id res chain seq x y z
N MET A 1 -16.02 -3.20 15.51
CA MET A 1 -16.04 -4.60 15.97
C MET A 1 -14.73 -5.36 15.70
N LEU A 2 -13.97 -5.10 14.62
CA LEU A 2 -12.58 -5.56 14.46
C LEU A 2 -11.55 -4.50 14.91
N LEU A 3 -11.81 -3.22 14.60
CA LEU A 3 -10.97 -2.08 14.99
C LEU A 3 -10.75 -1.99 16.51
N LEU A 4 -11.82 -2.16 17.30
CA LEU A 4 -11.75 -2.17 18.78
C LEU A 4 -10.94 -3.35 19.31
N GLN A 5 -10.93 -4.49 18.61
CA GLN A 5 -10.13 -5.66 18.99
C GLN A 5 -8.65 -5.46 18.68
N LEU A 6 -8.30 -4.75 17.61
CA LEU A 6 -6.91 -4.36 17.33
C LEU A 6 -6.37 -3.45 18.43
N PHE A 7 -7.17 -2.48 18.90
CA PHE A 7 -6.76 -1.55 19.97
C PHE A 7 -6.88 -2.11 21.38
N SER A 8 -7.58 -3.25 21.57
CA SER A 8 -7.63 -3.95 22.86
C SER A 8 -6.30 -4.62 23.25
N ASN A 9 -5.42 -4.88 22.27
CA ASN A 9 -4.09 -5.45 22.51
C ASN A 9 -3.04 -4.60 21.78
N PRO A 10 -2.09 -3.95 22.50
CA PRO A 10 -1.06 -3.12 21.90
C PRO A 10 -0.25 -3.82 20.80
N LEU A 11 0.00 -5.14 20.92
CA LEU A 11 0.74 -5.89 19.90
C LEU A 11 -0.02 -6.00 18.58
N ASN A 12 -1.35 -6.13 18.64
CA ASN A 12 -2.19 -6.20 17.44
C ASN A 12 -2.22 -4.84 16.74
N ALA A 13 -2.34 -3.75 17.50
CA ALA A 13 -2.28 -2.39 16.96
C ALA A 13 -0.94 -2.10 16.29
N ILE A 14 0.18 -2.44 16.93
CA ILE A 14 1.52 -2.27 16.36
C ILE A 14 1.67 -3.11 15.08
N SER A 15 1.24 -4.37 15.11
CA SER A 15 1.33 -5.25 13.94
C SER A 15 0.50 -4.73 12.77
N PHE A 16 -0.68 -4.20 13.06
CA PHE A 16 -1.55 -3.57 12.07
C PHE A 16 -0.90 -2.33 11.44
N ILE A 17 -0.33 -1.44 12.26
CA ILE A 17 0.37 -0.24 11.78
C ILE A 17 1.55 -0.64 10.89
N ILE A 18 2.39 -1.57 11.34
CA ILE A 18 3.54 -2.06 10.54
C ILE A 18 3.06 -2.62 9.20
N ALA A 19 2.05 -3.49 9.22
CA ALA A 19 1.51 -4.11 8.02
C ALA A 19 0.96 -3.07 7.02
N LEU A 20 0.26 -2.05 7.53
CA LEU A 20 -0.26 -0.96 6.71
C LEU A 20 0.86 -0.11 6.10
N LEU A 21 1.86 0.27 6.91
CA LEU A 21 2.99 1.05 6.44
C LEU A 21 3.76 0.30 5.35
N ILE A 22 3.99 -1.01 5.51
CA ILE A 22 4.64 -1.84 4.48
C ILE A 22 3.82 -1.85 3.19
N ALA A 23 2.52 -2.16 3.29
CA ALA A 23 1.64 -2.28 2.13
C ALA A 23 1.64 -0.99 1.30
N PHE A 24 1.40 0.14 1.96
CA PHE A 24 1.28 1.41 1.27
C PHE A 24 2.63 1.96 0.77
N THR A 25 3.69 1.87 1.57
CA THR A 25 5.01 2.39 1.17
C THR A 25 5.52 1.69 -0.08
N LEU A 26 5.37 0.37 -0.15
CA LEU A 26 5.79 -0.41 -1.31
C LEU A 26 4.88 -0.16 -2.52
N HIS A 27 3.57 0.01 -2.30
CA HIS A 27 2.61 0.39 -3.34
C HIS A 27 2.99 1.70 -4.04
N GLU A 28 3.16 2.79 -3.28
CA GLU A 28 3.51 4.10 -3.84
C GLU A 28 4.92 4.12 -4.44
N SER A 29 5.87 3.46 -3.77
CA SER A 29 7.23 3.36 -4.30
C SER A 29 7.25 2.64 -5.65
N ALA A 30 6.38 1.65 -5.86
CA ALA A 30 6.25 0.97 -7.14
C ALA A 30 5.72 1.90 -8.23
N HIS A 31 4.67 2.69 -7.94
CA HIS A 31 4.17 3.72 -8.86
C HIS A 31 5.28 4.68 -9.28
N ALA A 32 6.01 5.23 -8.29
CA ALA A 32 7.11 6.17 -8.52
C ALA A 32 8.27 5.56 -9.31
N TYR A 33 8.61 4.30 -9.03
CA TYR A 33 9.67 3.58 -9.72
C TYR A 33 9.30 3.30 -11.17
N ILE A 34 8.09 2.78 -11.41
CA ILE A 34 7.62 2.42 -12.75
C ILE A 34 7.38 3.67 -13.60
N SER A 35 6.87 4.77 -13.03
CA SER A 35 6.71 6.03 -13.77
C SER A 35 8.07 6.55 -14.27
N SER A 36 9.09 6.53 -13.41
CA SER A 36 10.46 6.92 -13.78
C SER A 36 11.03 6.02 -14.87
N LYS A 37 10.82 4.70 -14.77
CA LYS A 37 11.26 3.75 -15.81
C LYS A 37 10.58 3.96 -17.15
N LEU A 38 9.36 4.48 -17.18
CA LEU A 38 8.60 4.78 -18.39
C LEU A 38 8.83 6.20 -18.94
N GLY A 39 9.66 7.01 -18.27
CA GLY A 39 10.10 8.34 -18.73
C GLY A 39 9.60 9.51 -17.90
N ASP A 40 8.75 9.28 -16.89
CA ASP A 40 8.30 10.31 -15.97
C ASP A 40 9.08 10.33 -14.65
N ASP A 41 10.15 11.13 -14.64
CA ASP A 41 10.99 11.34 -13.46
C ASP A 41 10.40 12.32 -12.41
N THR A 42 9.14 12.75 -12.54
CA THR A 42 8.52 13.72 -11.59
C THR A 42 8.47 13.18 -10.16
N ALA A 43 8.01 11.95 -9.97
CA ALA A 43 7.99 11.31 -8.64
C ALA A 43 9.41 11.10 -8.07
N LYS A 44 10.35 10.72 -8.95
CA LYS A 44 11.74 10.47 -8.59
C LYS A 44 12.44 11.74 -8.12
N SER A 45 12.27 12.87 -8.81
CA SER A 45 12.86 14.15 -8.40
C SER A 45 12.31 14.66 -7.07
N MET A 46 11.10 14.23 -6.70
CA MET A 46 10.48 14.50 -5.39
C MET A 46 10.87 13.47 -4.31
N GLY A 47 11.80 12.56 -4.59
CA GLY A 47 12.25 11.54 -3.62
C GLY A 47 11.20 10.47 -3.29
N ARG A 48 10.21 10.24 -4.17
CA ARG A 48 9.13 9.27 -3.94
C ARG A 48 9.50 7.82 -4.25
N ILE A 49 10.65 7.56 -4.86
CA ILE A 49 11.21 6.19 -4.90
C ILE A 49 11.89 5.94 -3.55
N SER A 50 11.10 5.65 -2.52
CA SER A 50 11.60 5.60 -1.15
C SER A 50 10.87 4.59 -0.28
N LEU A 51 11.62 3.75 0.41
CA LEU A 51 11.07 2.83 1.41
C LEU A 51 10.78 3.50 2.77
N ASN A 52 10.94 4.82 2.87
CA ASN A 52 10.56 5.55 4.06
C ASN A 52 9.04 5.85 4.03
N PRO A 53 8.22 5.27 4.93
CA PRO A 53 6.78 5.49 4.95
C PRO A 53 6.41 6.97 5.08
N LEU A 54 7.21 7.77 5.77
CA LEU A 54 6.95 9.19 5.98
C LEU A 54 6.90 9.99 4.67
N ASN A 55 7.55 9.49 3.62
CA ASN A 55 7.53 10.14 2.30
C ASN A 55 6.21 9.93 1.56
N HIS A 56 5.36 9.02 2.05
CA HIS A 56 4.11 8.65 1.41
C HIS A 56 2.90 9.00 2.27
N LEU A 57 3.05 9.19 3.58
CA LEU A 57 1.93 9.53 4.46
C LEU A 57 1.43 10.96 4.21
N ASP A 58 0.11 11.12 4.21
CA ASP A 58 -0.55 12.42 4.34
C ASP A 58 -0.91 12.66 5.81
N LEU A 59 -0.66 13.86 6.34
CA LEU A 59 -0.90 14.16 7.76
C LEU A 59 -2.38 14.01 8.11
N PHE A 60 -3.27 14.59 7.30
CA PHE A 60 -4.71 14.52 7.53
C PHE A 60 -5.24 13.10 7.29
N GLY A 61 -4.82 12.47 6.20
CA GLY A 61 -5.16 11.07 5.93
C GLY A 61 -4.75 10.13 7.07
N THR A 62 -3.59 10.36 7.68
CA THR A 62 -3.12 9.59 8.85
C THR A 62 -3.95 9.88 10.09
N ILE A 63 -4.29 11.14 10.37
CA ILE A 63 -5.16 11.50 11.51
C ILE A 63 -6.54 10.85 11.36
N PHE A 64 -7.15 10.95 10.18
CA PHE A 64 -8.45 10.35 9.89
C PHE A 64 -8.40 8.83 10.03
N LEU A 65 -7.31 8.20 9.57
CA LEU A 65 -7.13 6.75 9.71
C LEU A 65 -7.17 6.31 11.17
N LEU A 66 -6.48 7.05 12.04
CA LEU A 66 -6.37 6.74 13.46
C LEU A 66 -7.64 7.07 14.26
N THR A 67 -8.39 8.08 13.83
CA THR A 67 -9.55 8.60 14.59
C THR A 67 -10.89 8.06 14.09
N VAL A 68 -11.02 7.82 12.78
CA VAL A 68 -12.27 7.44 12.10
C VAL A 68 -12.20 6.04 11.50
N GLY A 69 -11.00 5.47 11.34
CA GLY A 69 -10.81 4.20 10.64
C GLY A 69 -10.82 4.33 9.11
N PHE A 70 -10.70 5.55 8.59
CA PHE A 70 -10.65 5.84 7.15
C PHE A 70 -9.54 6.83 6.90
N GLY A 71 -8.71 6.64 5.86
CA GLY A 71 -7.61 7.57 5.59
C GLY A 71 -7.19 7.55 4.14
N TRP A 72 -6.17 8.33 3.79
CA TRP A 72 -5.57 8.32 2.47
C TRP A 72 -4.08 8.61 2.54
N GLY A 73 -3.38 8.23 1.50
CA GLY A 73 -1.97 8.49 1.32
C GLY A 73 -1.70 9.84 0.67
N LYS A 74 -0.45 10.28 0.69
CA LYS A 74 0.03 11.37 -0.15
C LYS A 74 0.41 10.79 -1.51
N PRO A 75 -0.42 10.95 -2.55
CA PRO A 75 -0.25 10.20 -3.78
C PRO A 75 1.02 10.57 -4.53
N VAL A 76 1.49 9.63 -5.34
CA VAL A 76 2.62 9.84 -6.24
C VAL A 76 2.17 10.63 -7.49
N PRO A 77 2.83 11.77 -7.79
CA PRO A 77 2.51 12.54 -8.98
C PRO A 77 3.02 11.80 -10.22
N VAL A 78 2.14 11.67 -11.21
CA VAL A 78 2.45 11.06 -12.51
C VAL A 78 2.03 12.06 -13.59
N ASN A 79 2.93 12.30 -14.55
CA ASN A 79 2.73 13.19 -15.68
C ASN A 79 2.69 12.39 -17.00
N PRO A 80 1.50 12.08 -17.53
CA PRO A 80 1.33 11.30 -18.75
C PRO A 80 1.99 11.92 -20.00
N HIS A 81 2.22 13.24 -20.02
CA HIS A 81 2.86 13.92 -21.16
C HIS A 81 4.35 13.57 -21.31
N LYS A 82 4.98 12.99 -20.29
CA LYS A 82 6.38 12.54 -20.35
C LYS A 82 6.52 11.11 -20.87
N PHE A 83 5.42 10.36 -20.99
CA PHE A 83 5.46 8.99 -21.48
C PHE A 83 5.56 8.91 -23.00
N LYS A 84 6.23 7.86 -23.49
CA LYS A 84 6.31 7.59 -24.93
C LYS A 84 4.97 7.10 -25.47
N ASN A 85 4.24 6.29 -24.70
CA ASN A 85 2.92 5.78 -25.05
C ASN A 85 1.93 6.09 -23.90
N PRO A 86 1.35 7.30 -23.84
CA PRO A 86 0.64 7.78 -22.65
C PRO A 86 -0.41 6.82 -22.07
N LEU A 87 -1.29 6.26 -22.92
CA LEU A 87 -2.34 5.35 -22.46
C LEU A 87 -1.80 4.03 -21.91
N ARG A 88 -0.84 3.42 -22.61
CA ARG A 88 -0.22 2.15 -22.20
C ARG A 88 0.58 2.36 -20.92
N ASP A 89 1.41 3.39 -20.90
CA ASP A 89 2.37 3.61 -19.84
C ASP A 89 1.66 4.09 -18.56
N GLU A 90 0.60 4.91 -18.68
CA GLU A 90 -0.27 5.24 -17.55
C GLU A 90 -0.98 4.01 -16.99
N PHE A 91 -1.48 3.10 -17.84
CA PHE A 91 -2.05 1.84 -17.38
C PHE A 91 -1.03 0.98 -16.64
N ILE A 92 0.18 0.84 -17.17
CA ILE A 92 1.26 0.07 -16.53
C ILE A 92 1.63 0.67 -15.16
N VAL A 93 1.70 1.99 -15.05
CA VAL A 93 1.91 2.66 -13.75
C VAL A 93 0.74 2.35 -12.84
N ALA A 94 -0.51 2.56 -13.26
CA ALA A 94 -1.70 2.35 -12.44
C ALA A 94 -1.80 0.94 -11.83
N ILE A 95 -1.38 -0.10 -12.56
CA ILE A 95 -1.40 -1.48 -12.04
C ILE A 95 -0.15 -1.85 -11.21
N SER A 96 0.92 -1.04 -11.25
CA SER A 96 2.19 -1.40 -10.60
C SER A 96 2.12 -1.46 -9.07
N GLY A 97 1.45 -0.50 -8.44
CA GLY A 97 1.15 -0.53 -7.01
C GLY A 97 0.31 -1.75 -6.61
N PRO A 98 -0.87 -1.98 -7.23
CA PRO A 98 -1.70 -3.14 -6.91
C PRO A 98 -0.99 -4.48 -7.11
N LEU A 99 -0.22 -4.65 -8.18
CA LEU A 99 0.57 -5.85 -8.41
C LEU A 99 1.64 -6.07 -7.34
N THR A 100 2.29 -5.01 -6.88
CA THR A 100 3.23 -5.07 -5.74
C THR A 100 2.55 -5.62 -4.49
N ASN A 101 1.35 -5.14 -4.17
CA ASN A 101 0.60 -5.64 -3.02
C ASN A 101 0.22 -7.11 -3.18
N ILE A 102 -0.28 -7.52 -4.35
CA ILE A 102 -0.62 -8.93 -4.60
C ILE A 102 0.62 -9.82 -4.47
N LEU A 103 1.78 -9.38 -4.94
CA LEU A 103 3.05 -10.10 -4.78
C LEU A 103 3.46 -10.24 -3.30
N ILE A 104 3.35 -9.16 -2.51
CA ILE A 104 3.64 -9.20 -1.07
C ILE A 104 2.69 -10.15 -0.36
N ALA A 105 1.39 -10.09 -0.66
CA ALA A 105 0.38 -10.99 -0.10
C ALA A 105 0.67 -12.46 -0.45
N PHE A 106 1.10 -12.73 -1.69
CA PHE A 106 1.47 -14.06 -2.11
C PHE A 106 2.69 -14.60 -1.35
N ILE A 107 3.76 -13.80 -1.25
CA ILE A 107 4.99 -14.19 -0.55
C ILE A 107 4.71 -14.43 0.94
N THR A 108 3.98 -13.53 1.59
CA THR A 108 3.67 -13.65 3.03
C THR A 108 2.67 -14.76 3.32
N GLY A 109 1.68 -14.98 2.45
CA GLY A 109 0.77 -16.12 2.53
C GLY A 109 1.49 -17.46 2.37
N LEU A 110 2.47 -17.53 1.46
CA LEU A 110 3.32 -18.72 1.31
C LEU A 110 4.20 -18.96 2.54
N ALA A 111 4.77 -17.90 3.11
CA ALA A 111 5.54 -17.99 4.35
C ALA A 111 4.69 -18.51 5.52
N ILE A 112 3.44 -18.04 5.67
CA ILE A 112 2.50 -18.57 6.67
C ILE A 112 2.27 -20.07 6.43
N LYS A 113 1.96 -20.48 5.19
CA LYS A 113 1.67 -21.89 4.87
C LYS A 113 2.81 -22.83 5.25
N ILE A 114 4.06 -22.41 5.09
CA ILE A 114 5.25 -23.24 5.33
C ILE A 114 5.69 -23.15 6.78
N LEU A 115 5.66 -21.96 7.39
CA LEU A 115 6.32 -21.68 8.66
C LEU A 115 5.37 -21.60 9.85
N ALA A 116 4.04 -21.54 9.66
CA ALA A 116 3.08 -21.34 10.75
C ALA A 116 3.31 -22.19 12.01
N PRO A 117 3.67 -23.49 11.95
CA PRO A 117 3.88 -24.30 13.16
C PRO A 117 5.06 -23.84 14.04
N ILE A 118 6.01 -23.10 13.49
CA ILE A 118 7.23 -22.66 14.19
C ILE A 118 7.24 -21.16 14.50
N LEU A 119 6.24 -20.40 14.04
CA LEU A 119 6.15 -18.96 14.29
C LEU A 119 5.52 -18.70 15.66
N SER A 120 6.00 -17.65 16.34
CA SER A 120 5.32 -17.14 17.53
C SER A 120 3.94 -16.59 17.16
N PRO A 121 2.96 -16.59 18.10
CA PRO A 121 1.63 -16.04 17.82
C PRO A 121 1.66 -14.58 17.32
N ALA A 122 2.59 -13.77 17.84
CA ALA A 122 2.76 -12.38 17.43
C ALA A 122 3.26 -12.26 15.98
N LEU A 123 4.27 -13.06 15.59
CA LEU A 123 4.80 -13.03 14.24
C LEU A 123 3.80 -13.60 13.22
N LEU A 124 3.08 -14.65 13.60
CA LEU A 124 1.99 -15.19 12.79
C LEU A 124 0.89 -14.13 12.56
N MET A 125 0.47 -13.42 13.60
CA MET A 125 -0.50 -12.32 13.50
C MET A 125 0.00 -11.22 12.57
N LEU A 126 1.26 -10.78 12.71
CA LEU A 126 1.86 -9.79 11.82
C LEU A 126 1.82 -10.22 10.36
N LEU A 127 2.23 -11.46 10.04
CA LEU A 127 2.19 -11.97 8.67
C LEU A 127 0.77 -12.08 8.13
N ILE A 128 -0.20 -12.50 8.95
CA ILE A 128 -1.61 -12.53 8.57
C ILE A 128 -2.09 -11.12 8.21
N LEU A 129 -1.75 -10.11 9.03
CA LEU A 129 -2.13 -8.72 8.76
C LEU A 129 -1.45 -8.17 7.51
N ILE A 130 -0.16 -8.44 7.29
CA ILE A 130 0.54 -8.05 6.06
C ILE A 130 -0.16 -8.67 4.85
N THR A 131 -0.47 -9.97 4.91
CA THR A 131 -1.16 -10.70 3.83
C THR A 131 -2.51 -10.06 3.53
N LEU A 132 -3.35 -9.90 4.56
CA LEU A 132 -4.73 -9.42 4.40
C LEU A 132 -4.79 -7.96 3.94
N ILE A 133 -3.98 -7.07 4.51
CA ILE A 133 -3.97 -5.65 4.13
C ILE A 133 -3.49 -5.49 2.69
N ASN A 134 -2.41 -6.16 2.30
CA ASN A 134 -1.91 -6.11 0.93
C ASN A 134 -2.93 -6.69 -0.06
N LEU A 135 -3.56 -7.84 0.26
CA LEU A 135 -4.56 -8.43 -0.61
C LEU A 135 -5.78 -7.52 -0.78
N ARG A 136 -6.27 -6.92 0.32
CA ARG A 136 -7.36 -5.94 0.28
C ARG A 136 -6.97 -4.74 -0.58
N LEU A 137 -5.87 -4.05 -0.25
CA LEU A 137 -5.44 -2.85 -0.96
C LEU A 137 -5.15 -3.13 -2.45
N GLY A 138 -4.53 -4.26 -2.75
CA GLY A 138 -4.29 -4.72 -4.12
C GLY A 138 -5.58 -4.96 -4.90
N ILE A 139 -6.56 -5.67 -4.33
CA ILE A 139 -7.85 -5.92 -5.00
C ILE A 139 -8.64 -4.63 -5.16
N PHE A 140 -8.76 -3.81 -4.11
CA PHE A 140 -9.51 -2.55 -4.16
C PHE A 140 -8.97 -1.60 -5.23
N ASN A 141 -7.65 -1.45 -5.36
CA ASN A 141 -7.04 -0.58 -6.37
C ASN A 141 -7.04 -1.17 -7.79
N LEU A 142 -7.50 -2.42 -7.98
CA LEU A 142 -7.77 -3.00 -9.30
C LEU A 142 -9.23 -2.84 -9.74
N ILE A 143 -10.14 -2.45 -8.85
CA ILE A 143 -11.53 -2.18 -9.21
C ILE A 143 -11.54 -0.87 -10.02
N PRO A 144 -12.01 -0.88 -11.28
CA PRO A 144 -11.97 0.30 -12.15
C PRO A 144 -13.07 1.30 -11.77
N ILE A 145 -12.94 1.94 -10.60
CA ILE A 145 -13.73 3.10 -10.26
C ILE A 145 -12.98 4.31 -10.81
N ARG A 146 -13.52 4.93 -11.87
CA ARG A 146 -13.02 6.22 -12.36
C ARG A 146 -13.32 7.29 -11.31
N VAL A 147 -12.51 7.38 -10.27
CA VAL A 147 -12.39 8.60 -9.46
C VAL A 147 -11.22 9.36 -10.05
N ASN A 148 -11.48 10.55 -10.56
CA ASN A 148 -10.57 11.38 -11.33
C ASN A 148 -9.39 11.95 -10.52
N GLU A 149 -9.04 11.31 -9.41
CA GLU A 149 -7.94 11.68 -8.53
C GLU A 149 -7.30 10.37 -8.05
N ARG A 150 -6.01 10.18 -8.36
CA ARG A 150 -5.13 9.19 -7.71
C ARG A 150 -5.05 9.53 -6.22
N LYS A 151 -6.13 9.35 -5.47
CA LYS A 151 -6.11 9.33 -4.01
C LYS A 151 -6.29 7.87 -3.65
N ASP A 152 -5.22 7.24 -3.22
CA ASP A 152 -5.30 5.89 -2.64
C ASP A 152 -6.10 6.00 -1.34
N PHE A 153 -7.40 5.75 -1.47
CA PHE A 153 -8.32 5.75 -0.36
C PHE A 153 -8.15 4.45 0.43
N PHE A 154 -7.90 4.58 1.73
CA PHE A 154 -7.90 3.47 2.67
C PHE A 154 -9.25 3.44 3.39
N ILE A 155 -9.99 2.38 3.20
CA ILE A 155 -11.11 2.04 4.08
C ILE A 155 -10.61 0.94 5.01
N LEU A 156 -10.47 1.22 6.31
CA LEU A 156 -10.36 0.15 7.30
C LEU A 156 -11.76 -0.42 7.48
N ILE A 157 -12.06 -1.49 6.75
CA ILE A 157 -13.19 -2.37 7.04
C ILE A 157 -12.73 -3.47 8.01
#